data_AF-A0A1Q7GMU1-F1
#
_entry.id   AF-A0A1Q7GMU1-F1
#
_cell.length_a   1.000
_cell.length_b   1.000
_cell.length_c   1.000
_cell.angle_alpha   90.00
_cell.angle_beta   90.00
_cell.angle_gamma   90.00
#
_symmetry.space_group_name_H-M   'P 1'
#
loop_
_entity.id
_entity.type
_entity.pdbx_description
1 polymer ?
#
loop_
_entity_poly.entity_id
_entity_poly.type
_entity_poly.pdbx_seq_one_letter_code
_entity_poly.pdbx_strand_id
1 'polypeptide(L)'
;MFNRFTLRALRVLFYARSEVSQLGSSAVEPEHILLGVLDEGNGLGSRILARTGDALDDFRSDIVRRLTGREKVPESDEIPFSASCERALQYAAEEADRLLHNYVGTEHLLLGLLREERSVAAEVLAARGLRIEAVREAIVELLSRGEQPEPPGPPPTPANTYQWPRIPFVPSRTVHILHSGMRSPQEPVINYTGTVFSAYGFTLEDIIVRAWEGSRWHVDITPGLRDDARFDFLMVLPQQETRATCLGLLQSAIERHFAVHVKRERRMRDVYRLTNTNPLGQMLRRYPDPEPGTGFSSVAFSVFMGRSKDAPMFPLGGFAVHSVPFTFLVNWFEEILGGQMIDETGLPGIYGFELKERVNTPEALIQLLRDEAGLVITRERREIPTLIVRQRKRNMKANESY
;
A
#
# COMPACT_ATOMS: atom_id res chain seq x y z
N MET A 1 4.54 12.92 21.32
CA MET A 1 3.41 12.03 21.67
C MET A 1 3.64 10.62 21.13
N PHE A 2 3.84 10.43 19.82
CA PHE A 2 3.82 9.10 19.19
C PHE A 2 5.12 8.27 19.26
N ASN A 3 6.15 8.74 19.95
CA ASN A 3 7.49 8.14 19.98
C ASN A 3 7.54 6.69 20.51
N ARG A 4 6.49 6.27 21.22
CA ARG A 4 6.34 4.92 21.79
C ARG A 4 5.39 4.04 20.97
N PHE A 5 4.75 4.57 19.92
CA PHE A 5 3.73 3.82 19.18
C PHE A 5 4.37 2.78 18.26
N THR A 6 3.74 1.62 18.14
CA THR A 6 4.14 0.60 17.15
C THR A 6 3.80 1.04 15.73
N LEU A 7 4.40 0.42 14.72
CA LEU A 7 4.08 0.72 13.32
C LEU A 7 2.61 0.42 13.01
N ARG A 8 2.04 -0.62 13.60
CA ARG A 8 0.59 -0.90 13.53
C ARG A 8 -0.26 0.17 14.19
N ALA A 9 0.11 0.66 15.37
CA ALA A 9 -0.61 1.76 16.01
C ALA A 9 -0.55 3.05 15.17
N LEU A 10 0.58 3.34 14.53
CA LEU A 10 0.70 4.47 13.59
C LEU A 10 -0.16 4.28 12.33
N ARG A 11 -0.28 3.06 11.80
CA ARG A 11 -1.20 2.72 10.70
C ARG A 11 -2.67 2.90 11.07
N VAL A 12 -3.07 2.55 12.29
CA VAL A 12 -4.42 2.83 12.79
C VAL A 12 -4.75 4.33 12.73
N LEU A 13 -3.83 5.19 13.17
CA LEU A 13 -4.02 6.65 13.10
C LEU A 13 -4.13 7.16 11.66
N PHE A 14 -3.41 6.53 10.74
CA PHE A 14 -3.49 6.83 9.31
C PHE A 14 -4.86 6.46 8.72
N TYR A 15 -5.34 5.23 8.97
CA TYR A 15 -6.66 4.81 8.51
C TYR A 15 -7.77 5.67 9.11
N ALA A 16 -7.68 5.98 10.40
CA ALA A 16 -8.62 6.88 11.07
C ALA A 16 -8.72 8.25 10.39
N ARG A 17 -7.60 8.82 9.95
CA ARG A 17 -7.62 10.07 9.17
C ARG A 17 -8.32 9.91 7.82
N SER A 18 -8.10 8.80 7.13
CA SER A 18 -8.75 8.52 5.85
C SER A 18 -10.28 8.35 5.99
N GLU A 19 -10.74 7.83 7.13
CA GLU A 19 -12.16 7.65 7.45
C GLU A 19 -12.87 8.98 7.69
N VAL A 20 -12.19 9.98 8.25
CA VAL A 20 -12.76 11.34 8.44
C VAL A 20 -13.18 11.95 7.10
N SER A 21 -12.36 11.77 6.06
CA SER A 21 -12.66 12.23 4.70
C SER A 21 -13.85 11.50 4.08
N GLN A 22 -14.01 10.20 4.37
CA GLN A 22 -15.07 9.38 3.79
C GLN A 22 -16.43 9.60 4.49
N LEU A 23 -16.41 9.79 5.80
CA LEU A 23 -17.60 9.84 6.66
C LEU A 23 -18.04 11.26 7.03
N GLY A 24 -17.22 12.28 6.76
CA GLY A 24 -17.60 13.69 6.89
C GLY A 24 -17.51 14.22 8.32
N SER A 25 -16.32 14.19 8.93
CA SER A 25 -16.05 14.88 10.20
C SER A 25 -15.02 16.01 10.02
N SER A 26 -15.02 16.99 10.93
CA SER A 26 -14.07 18.12 10.93
C SER A 26 -12.80 17.85 11.74
N ALA A 27 -12.75 16.72 12.45
CA ALA A 27 -11.62 16.27 13.25
C ALA A 27 -11.59 14.74 13.31
N VAL A 28 -10.41 14.17 13.60
CA VAL A 28 -10.28 12.75 13.95
C VAL A 28 -10.85 12.56 15.35
N GLU A 29 -11.96 11.83 15.41
CA GLU A 29 -12.65 11.46 16.65
C GLU A 29 -12.38 10.00 17.03
N PRO A 30 -12.64 9.58 18.28
CA PRO A 30 -12.42 8.21 18.75
C PRO A 30 -13.00 7.11 17.85
N GLU A 31 -14.20 7.31 17.29
CA GLU A 31 -14.83 6.41 16.32
C GLU A 31 -13.99 6.15 15.07
N HIS A 32 -13.24 7.15 14.59
CA HIS A 32 -12.36 6.99 13.45
C HIS A 32 -11.13 6.16 13.82
N ILE A 33 -10.60 6.32 15.04
CA ILE A 33 -9.54 5.44 15.56
C ILE A 33 -10.04 4.00 15.61
N LEU A 34 -11.29 3.77 16.05
CA LEU A 34 -11.87 2.43 16.08
C LEU A 34 -12.00 1.84 14.67
N LEU A 35 -12.49 2.61 13.69
CA LEU A 35 -12.49 2.19 12.28
C LEU A 35 -11.09 1.86 11.77
N GLY A 36 -10.07 2.65 12.16
CA GLY A 36 -8.69 2.37 11.84
C GLY A 36 -8.15 1.08 12.47
N VAL A 37 -8.60 0.70 13.67
CA VAL A 37 -8.28 -0.61 14.28
C VAL A 37 -8.93 -1.75 13.50
N LEU A 38 -10.14 -1.55 12.99
CA LEU A 38 -10.83 -2.54 12.15
C LEU A 38 -10.08 -2.74 10.82
N ASP A 39 -9.64 -1.64 10.18
CA ASP A 39 -8.91 -1.68 8.89
C ASP A 39 -7.48 -2.21 8.98
N GLU A 40 -6.80 -1.97 10.12
CA GLU A 40 -5.49 -2.55 10.35
C GLU A 40 -5.57 -4.08 10.38
N GLY A 41 -6.67 -4.63 10.91
CA GLY A 41 -7.15 -6.00 10.76
C GLY A 41 -6.30 -7.13 11.36
N ASN A 42 -5.04 -6.87 11.71
CA ASN A 42 -4.06 -7.91 12.04
C ASN A 42 -3.38 -7.76 13.40
N GLY A 43 -3.57 -6.62 14.05
CA GLY A 43 -3.04 -6.27 15.36
C GLY A 43 -3.81 -6.92 16.52
N LEU A 44 -3.21 -6.82 17.71
CA LEU A 44 -3.76 -7.40 18.92
C LEU A 44 -5.15 -6.80 19.25
N GLY A 45 -5.35 -5.51 18.93
CA GLY A 45 -6.65 -4.86 19.03
C GLY A 45 -7.74 -5.58 18.22
N SER A 46 -7.56 -5.77 16.92
CA SER A 46 -8.55 -6.44 16.04
C SER A 46 -8.83 -7.88 16.48
N ARG A 47 -7.83 -8.58 17.03
CA ARG A 47 -8.00 -9.93 17.61
C ARG A 47 -8.84 -9.92 18.87
N ILE A 48 -8.67 -8.92 19.74
CA ILE A 48 -9.51 -8.76 20.93
C ILE A 48 -10.96 -8.47 20.53
N LEU A 49 -11.19 -7.64 19.50
CA LEU A 49 -12.53 -7.42 18.95
C LEU A 49 -13.16 -8.71 18.43
N ALA A 50 -12.39 -9.54 17.71
CA ALA A 50 -12.86 -10.83 17.21
C ALA A 50 -13.26 -11.82 18.32
N ARG A 51 -12.82 -11.63 19.57
CA ARG A 51 -13.19 -12.49 20.71
C ARG A 51 -14.61 -12.23 21.23
N THR A 52 -15.28 -11.14 20.83
CA THR A 52 -16.68 -10.92 21.23
C THR A 52 -17.64 -11.87 20.53
N GLY A 53 -17.21 -12.50 19.44
CA GLY A 53 -18.04 -13.37 18.61
C GLY A 53 -18.82 -12.62 17.51
N ASP A 54 -18.72 -11.29 17.47
CA ASP A 54 -19.30 -10.47 16.40
C ASP A 54 -18.35 -10.37 15.19
N ALA A 55 -18.90 -10.18 13.99
CA ALA A 55 -18.08 -9.89 12.82
C ALA A 55 -17.52 -8.47 12.90
N LEU A 56 -16.27 -8.25 12.46
CA LEU A 56 -15.66 -6.91 12.45
C LEU A 56 -16.48 -5.91 11.62
N ASP A 57 -17.15 -6.38 10.57
CA ASP A 57 -18.05 -5.58 9.74
C ASP A 57 -19.28 -5.07 10.49
N ASP A 58 -19.72 -5.75 11.56
CA ASP A 58 -20.84 -5.31 12.39
C ASP A 58 -20.45 -4.08 13.21
N PHE A 59 -19.22 -4.03 13.73
CA PHE A 59 -18.69 -2.85 14.40
C PHE A 59 -18.63 -1.65 13.44
N ARG A 60 -18.06 -1.86 12.25
CA ARG A 60 -17.97 -0.83 11.20
C ARG A 60 -19.37 -0.31 10.84
N SER A 61 -20.31 -1.20 10.60
CA SER A 61 -21.68 -0.85 10.20
C SER A 61 -22.40 0.00 11.26
N ASP A 62 -22.22 -0.31 12.54
CA ASP A 62 -22.80 0.46 13.64
C ASP A 62 -22.17 1.85 13.77
N ILE A 63 -20.85 1.95 13.63
CA ILE A 63 -20.14 3.23 13.66
C ILE A 63 -20.61 4.09 12.49
N VAL A 64 -20.55 3.57 11.26
CA VAL A 64 -20.96 4.28 10.05
C VAL A 64 -22.40 4.76 10.16
N ARG A 65 -23.34 3.92 10.65
CA ARG A 65 -24.74 4.30 10.85
C ARG A 65 -24.92 5.46 11.85
N ARG A 66 -24.06 5.56 12.87
CA ARG A 66 -24.10 6.67 13.84
C ARG A 66 -23.44 7.95 13.31
N LEU A 67 -22.62 7.83 12.26
CA LEU A 67 -21.93 8.93 11.61
C LEU A 67 -22.64 9.42 10.33
N THR A 68 -23.58 8.65 9.76
CA THR A 68 -24.36 9.05 8.59
C THR A 68 -25.16 10.32 8.85
N GLY A 69 -25.08 11.29 7.93
CA GLY A 69 -25.79 12.57 8.00
C GLY A 69 -24.95 13.77 8.43
N ARG A 70 -23.65 13.58 8.73
CA ARG A 70 -22.71 14.68 8.98
C ARG A 70 -22.29 15.35 7.66
N GLU A 71 -22.07 16.66 7.72
CA GLU A 71 -21.68 17.43 6.53
C GLU A 71 -20.27 17.04 6.08
N LYS A 72 -20.13 16.63 4.82
CA LYS A 72 -18.82 16.29 4.24
C LYS A 72 -17.98 17.55 4.14
N VAL A 73 -16.98 17.67 5.00
CA VAL A 73 -15.99 18.75 4.94
C VAL A 73 -14.96 18.40 3.85
N PRO A 74 -14.51 19.36 3.01
CA PRO A 74 -13.46 19.13 2.03
C PRO A 74 -12.18 18.57 2.67
N GLU A 75 -11.50 17.65 1.98
CA GLU A 75 -10.19 17.12 2.36
C GLU A 75 -9.19 18.28 2.57
N SER A 76 -8.82 18.54 3.82
CA SER A 76 -7.78 19.50 4.20
C SER A 76 -6.56 18.75 4.74
N ASP A 77 -5.37 19.26 4.46
CA ASP A 77 -4.08 18.60 4.77
C ASP A 77 -3.78 18.47 6.27
N GLU A 78 -4.55 19.11 7.15
CA GLU A 78 -4.38 19.00 8.60
C GLU A 78 -5.73 18.77 9.29
N ILE A 79 -6.27 17.56 9.17
CA ILE A 79 -7.38 17.11 10.03
C ILE A 79 -6.82 16.98 11.46
N PRO A 80 -7.23 17.85 12.41
CA PRO A 80 -6.75 17.79 13.78
C PRO A 80 -7.39 16.62 14.51
N PHE A 81 -6.81 16.20 15.63
CA PHE A 81 -7.50 15.33 16.56
C PHE A 81 -8.52 16.15 17.35
N SER A 82 -9.71 15.60 17.59
CA SER A 82 -10.64 16.22 18.53
C SER A 82 -10.08 16.13 19.95
N ALA A 83 -10.53 17.00 20.85
CA ALA A 83 -10.13 16.93 22.26
C ALA A 83 -10.46 15.57 22.91
N SER A 84 -11.53 14.90 22.47
CA SER A 84 -11.85 13.53 22.92
C SER A 84 -10.89 12.50 22.35
N CYS A 85 -10.45 12.65 21.10
CA CYS A 85 -9.44 11.78 20.52
C CYS A 85 -8.07 11.95 21.18
N GLU A 86 -7.63 13.18 21.47
CA GLU A 86 -6.37 13.41 22.18
C GLU A 86 -6.39 12.80 23.58
N ARG A 87 -7.52 12.89 24.30
CA ARG A 87 -7.70 12.18 25.58
C ARG A 87 -7.64 10.67 25.41
N ALA A 88 -8.33 10.10 24.42
CA ALA A 88 -8.28 8.67 24.14
C ALA A 88 -6.85 8.18 23.84
N LEU A 89 -6.07 8.95 23.09
CA LEU A 89 -4.65 8.64 22.82
C LEU A 89 -3.77 8.74 24.07
N GLN A 90 -4.03 9.73 24.92
CA GLN A 90 -3.35 9.87 26.21
C GLN A 90 -3.70 8.69 27.14
N TYR A 91 -4.96 8.29 27.20
CA TYR A 91 -5.39 7.11 27.94
C TYR A 91 -4.75 5.83 27.40
N ALA A 92 -4.59 5.69 26.08
CA ALA A 92 -3.87 4.55 25.51
C ALA A 92 -2.41 4.48 26.01
N ALA A 93 -1.73 5.63 26.10
CA ALA A 93 -0.37 5.69 26.65
C ALA A 93 -0.32 5.32 28.15
N GLU A 94 -1.27 5.81 28.95
CA GLU A 94 -1.39 5.45 30.36
C GLU A 94 -1.70 3.97 30.58
N GLU A 95 -2.49 3.36 29.69
CA GLU A 95 -2.80 1.94 29.75
C GLU A 95 -1.61 1.07 29.37
N ALA A 96 -0.78 1.52 28.42
CA ALA A 96 0.51 0.90 28.16
C ALA A 96 1.43 0.95 29.39
N ASP A 97 1.50 2.10 30.07
CA ASP A 97 2.27 2.24 31.31
C ASP A 97 1.72 1.33 32.42
N ARG A 98 0.40 1.23 32.57
CA ARG A 98 -0.27 0.37 33.55
C ARG A 98 0.01 -1.11 33.33
N LEU A 99 0.09 -1.53 32.06
CA LEU A 99 0.45 -2.90 31.65
C LEU A 99 1.97 -3.12 31.62
N LEU A 100 2.77 -2.13 32.01
CA LEU A 100 4.23 -2.16 31.98
C LEU A 100 4.81 -2.39 30.57
N HIS A 101 4.07 -1.99 29.53
CA HIS A 101 4.53 -2.03 28.15
C HIS A 101 5.30 -0.74 27.82
N ASN A 102 6.52 -0.91 27.32
CA ASN A 102 7.36 0.22 26.89
C ASN A 102 6.94 0.84 25.54
N TYR A 103 5.91 0.29 24.90
CA TYR A 103 5.35 0.71 23.62
C TYR A 103 3.83 0.91 23.71
N VAL A 104 3.23 1.60 22.74
CA VAL A 104 1.78 1.77 22.56
C VAL A 104 1.35 1.03 21.29
N GLY A 105 0.62 -0.07 21.47
CA GLY A 105 0.08 -0.95 20.42
C GLY A 105 -1.41 -0.72 20.12
N THR A 106 -1.99 -1.49 19.19
CA THR A 106 -3.39 -1.35 18.79
C THR A 106 -4.38 -1.75 19.90
N GLU A 107 -3.96 -2.65 20.79
CA GLU A 107 -4.65 -3.05 22.01
C GLU A 107 -4.77 -1.90 23.03
N HIS A 108 -3.74 -1.06 23.11
CA HIS A 108 -3.74 0.10 23.99
C HIS A 108 -4.65 1.20 23.46
N LEU A 109 -4.71 1.36 22.13
CA LEU A 109 -5.68 2.24 21.50
C LEU A 109 -7.11 1.83 21.85
N LEU A 110 -7.44 0.53 21.83
CA LEU A 110 -8.77 0.05 22.27
C LEU A 110 -9.07 0.39 23.74
N LEU A 111 -8.10 0.19 24.64
CA LEU A 111 -8.27 0.57 26.05
C LEU A 111 -8.47 2.09 26.21
N GLY A 112 -7.73 2.89 25.44
CA GLY A 112 -7.87 4.35 25.42
C GLY A 112 -9.24 4.80 24.93
N LEU A 113 -9.79 4.13 23.91
CA LEU A 113 -11.14 4.38 23.40
C LEU A 113 -12.21 4.03 24.44
N LEU A 114 -12.08 2.90 25.13
CA LEU A 114 -13.01 2.51 26.21
C LEU A 114 -13.01 3.50 27.39
N ARG A 115 -11.88 4.19 27.65
CA ARG A 115 -11.78 5.22 28.70
C ARG A 115 -12.39 6.56 28.31
N GLU A 116 -12.56 6.83 27.02
CA GLU A 116 -13.29 8.01 26.55
C GLU A 116 -14.79 7.68 26.44
N GLU A 117 -15.43 7.49 27.61
CA GLU A 117 -16.80 6.93 27.76
C GLU A 117 -17.89 7.68 27.00
N ARG A 118 -17.68 8.96 26.69
CA ARG A 118 -18.64 9.80 25.96
C ARG A 118 -18.52 9.70 24.44
N SER A 119 -17.67 8.80 23.94
CA SER A 119 -17.44 8.63 22.52
C SER A 119 -18.31 7.54 21.91
N VAL A 120 -18.60 7.68 20.62
CA VAL A 120 -19.31 6.65 19.84
C VAL A 120 -18.53 5.33 19.84
N ALA A 121 -17.18 5.40 19.78
CA ALA A 121 -16.33 4.22 19.89
C ALA A 121 -16.56 3.46 21.21
N ALA A 122 -16.55 4.17 22.35
CA ALA A 122 -16.77 3.56 23.65
C ALA A 122 -18.16 2.90 23.74
N GLU A 123 -19.20 3.57 23.25
CA GLU A 123 -20.56 3.01 23.22
C GLU A 123 -20.66 1.75 22.37
N VAL A 124 -20.08 1.75 21.16
CA VAL A 124 -20.10 0.60 20.24
C VAL A 124 -19.36 -0.60 20.84
N LEU A 125 -18.21 -0.36 21.47
CA LEU A 125 -17.44 -1.40 22.15
C LEU A 125 -18.17 -1.94 23.38
N ALA A 126 -18.69 -1.05 24.24
CA ALA A 126 -19.39 -1.44 25.46
C ALA A 126 -20.71 -2.17 25.18
N ALA A 127 -21.42 -1.81 24.11
CA ALA A 127 -22.64 -2.50 23.66
C ALA A 127 -22.38 -3.97 23.29
N ARG A 128 -21.15 -4.32 22.90
CA ARG A 128 -20.70 -5.69 22.58
C ARG A 128 -19.95 -6.36 23.72
N GLY A 129 -20.15 -5.85 24.94
CA GLY A 129 -19.59 -6.46 26.15
C GLY A 129 -18.10 -6.21 26.39
N LEU A 130 -17.42 -5.42 25.55
CA LEU A 130 -16.03 -5.04 25.85
C LEU A 130 -16.00 -4.08 27.04
N ARG A 131 -15.29 -4.48 28.10
CA ARG A 131 -15.01 -3.68 29.29
C ARG A 131 -13.52 -3.59 29.50
N ILE A 132 -13.07 -2.50 30.11
CA ILE A 132 -11.65 -2.19 30.22
C ILE A 132 -10.85 -3.28 30.96
N GLU A 133 -11.39 -3.83 32.05
CA GLU A 133 -10.77 -4.96 32.78
C GLU A 133 -10.69 -6.23 31.91
N ALA A 134 -11.78 -6.58 31.22
CA ALA A 134 -11.82 -7.76 30.36
C ALA A 134 -10.83 -7.65 29.18
N VAL A 135 -10.66 -6.44 28.62
CA VAL A 135 -9.67 -6.20 27.56
C VAL A 135 -8.24 -6.30 28.10
N ARG A 136 -7.95 -5.80 29.30
CA ARG A 136 -6.63 -5.96 29.94
C ARG A 136 -6.30 -7.44 30.16
N GLU A 137 -7.25 -8.22 30.68
CA GLU A 137 -7.08 -9.66 30.87
C GLU A 137 -6.82 -10.37 29.54
N ALA A 138 -7.57 -10.01 28.48
CA ALA A 138 -7.37 -10.57 27.14
C ALA A 138 -5.98 -10.26 26.57
N ILE A 139 -5.44 -9.06 26.81
CA ILE A 139 -4.09 -8.68 26.38
C ILE A 139 -3.04 -9.58 27.07
N VAL A 140 -3.10 -9.69 28.40
CA VAL A 140 -2.15 -10.52 29.17
C VAL A 140 -2.21 -11.98 28.73
N GLU A 141 -3.41 -12.50 28.49
CA GLU A 141 -3.62 -13.87 28.02
C GLU A 141 -2.99 -14.12 26.65
N LEU A 142 -3.23 -13.22 25.67
CA LEU A 142 -2.72 -13.37 24.32
C LEU A 142 -1.19 -13.27 24.27
N LEU A 143 -0.60 -12.35 25.03
CA LEU A 143 0.85 -12.22 25.17
C LEU A 143 1.48 -13.47 25.80
N SER A 144 0.80 -14.06 26.79
CA SER A 144 1.26 -15.29 27.46
C SER A 144 1.25 -16.53 26.54
N ARG A 145 0.45 -16.51 25.47
CA ARG A 145 0.39 -17.57 24.45
C ARG A 145 1.49 -17.46 23.38
N GLY A 146 2.47 -16.57 23.58
CA GLY A 146 3.59 -16.37 22.68
C GLY A 146 3.30 -15.44 21.50
N GLU A 147 2.16 -14.75 21.50
CA GLU A 147 1.91 -13.66 20.55
C GLU A 147 2.80 -12.49 20.92
N GLN A 148 3.89 -12.31 20.18
CA GLN A 148 4.81 -11.20 20.42
C GLN A 148 4.18 -9.91 19.87
N PRO A 149 4.14 -8.84 20.67
CA PRO A 149 3.82 -7.53 20.14
C PRO A 149 4.91 -7.13 19.16
N GLU A 150 4.51 -6.46 18.09
CA GLU A 150 5.47 -5.89 17.14
C GLU A 150 6.36 -4.90 17.92
N PRO A 151 7.70 -4.93 17.75
CA PRO A 151 8.56 -4.04 18.50
C PRO A 151 8.13 -2.58 18.29
N PRO A 152 8.30 -1.72 19.31
CA PRO A 152 8.10 -0.28 19.11
C PRO A 152 8.85 0.14 17.85
N GLY A 153 8.22 0.98 17.02
CA GLY A 153 8.94 1.60 15.91
C GLY A 153 10.21 2.26 16.46
N PRO A 154 11.30 2.33 15.68
CA PRO A 154 12.56 2.89 16.17
C PRO A 154 12.29 4.22 16.89
N PRO A 155 12.86 4.44 18.10
CA PRO A 155 12.64 5.68 18.81
C PRO A 155 13.01 6.82 17.86
N PRO A 156 12.20 7.88 17.77
CA PRO A 156 12.61 9.05 17.01
C PRO A 156 13.92 9.53 17.62
N THR A 157 15.01 9.26 16.91
CA THR A 157 16.35 9.69 17.30
C THR A 157 16.31 11.21 17.52
N PRO A 158 17.02 11.77 18.51
CA PRO A 158 17.11 13.22 18.66
C PRO A 158 17.80 13.90 17.46
N ALA A 159 18.31 13.14 16.50
CA ALA A 159 18.78 13.59 15.19
C ALA A 159 17.93 13.11 14.00
N ASN A 160 16.92 12.27 14.22
CA ASN A 160 15.96 11.86 13.22
C ASN A 160 14.71 11.35 13.92
N THR A 161 13.87 12.29 14.34
CA THR A 161 12.46 12.01 14.50
C THR A 161 12.03 11.36 13.18
N TYR A 162 11.38 10.19 13.16
CA TYR A 162 10.31 10.05 12.18
C TYR A 162 9.23 11.05 12.63
N GLN A 163 9.55 12.34 12.43
CA GLN A 163 8.70 13.19 11.67
C GLN A 163 8.29 12.29 10.48
N TRP A 164 7.05 11.79 10.50
CA TRP A 164 6.20 12.22 9.40
C TRP A 164 6.66 13.63 9.11
N PRO A 165 7.22 13.97 7.94
CA PRO A 165 7.58 15.35 7.71
C PRO A 165 6.37 16.12 8.21
N ARG A 166 6.55 16.95 9.26
CA ARG A 166 5.55 17.95 9.64
C ARG A 166 5.46 18.68 8.34
N ILE A 167 4.53 18.34 7.45
CA ILE A 167 4.86 18.35 6.02
C ILE A 167 5.39 19.76 5.78
N PRO A 168 6.71 19.97 5.63
CA PRO A 168 7.28 21.30 5.89
C PRO A 168 7.08 22.19 4.68
N PHE A 169 6.17 21.73 3.84
CA PHE A 169 5.83 22.16 2.53
C PHE A 169 4.41 22.62 2.68
N VAL A 170 4.25 23.93 2.57
CA VAL A 170 2.94 24.53 2.34
C VAL A 170 2.29 23.75 1.19
N PRO A 171 1.00 23.40 1.28
CA PRO A 171 0.30 22.71 0.21
C PRO A 171 0.61 23.36 -1.14
N SER A 172 1.21 22.60 -2.03
CA SER A 172 1.70 23.07 -3.32
C SER A 172 1.81 21.92 -4.32
N ARG A 173 1.88 22.24 -5.61
CA ARG A 173 2.12 21.24 -6.67
C ARG A 173 3.59 20.81 -6.77
N THR A 174 4.35 20.93 -5.68
CA THR A 174 5.77 20.57 -5.63
C THR A 174 5.92 19.12 -5.17
N VAL A 175 6.79 18.38 -5.87
CA VAL A 175 7.22 17.05 -5.44
C VAL A 175 8.55 17.19 -4.72
N HIS A 176 8.60 16.66 -3.51
CA HIS A 176 9.80 16.57 -2.71
C HIS A 176 10.41 15.18 -2.88
N ILE A 177 11.67 15.15 -3.29
CA ILE A 177 12.44 13.92 -3.51
C ILE A 177 13.55 13.89 -2.48
N LEU A 178 13.55 12.84 -1.66
CA LEU A 178 14.47 12.67 -0.54
C LEU A 178 15.21 11.34 -0.72
N HIS A 179 16.45 11.26 -0.26
CA HIS A 179 17.09 9.95 -0.11
C HIS A 179 16.35 9.14 0.95
N SER A 180 15.99 7.90 0.60
CA SER A 180 15.30 7.01 1.51
C SER A 180 16.25 6.48 2.58
N GLY A 181 15.80 6.50 3.82
CA GLY A 181 16.50 5.84 4.93
C GLY A 181 16.38 4.31 4.90
N MET A 182 15.52 3.77 4.02
CA MET A 182 15.30 2.32 3.91
C MET A 182 16.51 1.64 3.28
N ARG A 183 17.22 0.85 4.08
CA ARG A 183 18.45 0.12 3.69
C ARG A 183 18.19 -1.32 3.21
N SER A 184 16.95 -1.79 3.21
CA SER A 184 16.55 -3.17 2.84
C SER A 184 15.46 -3.14 1.76
N PRO A 185 15.37 -4.13 0.85
CA PRO A 185 14.27 -4.29 -0.12
C PRO A 185 12.96 -4.68 0.57
N GLN A 186 12.45 -3.81 1.44
CA GLN A 186 11.05 -3.84 1.83
C GLN A 186 10.23 -3.37 0.63
N GLU A 187 9.02 -3.93 0.47
CA GLU A 187 8.15 -3.57 -0.65
C GLU A 187 7.94 -2.05 -0.68
N PRO A 188 8.22 -1.39 -1.81
CA PRO A 188 8.03 0.04 -1.91
C PRO A 188 6.54 0.37 -1.80
N VAL A 189 6.20 1.29 -0.91
CA VAL A 189 4.80 1.60 -0.57
C VAL A 189 4.38 2.87 -1.28
N ILE A 190 3.18 2.87 -1.88
CA ILE A 190 2.54 4.08 -2.40
C ILE A 190 1.24 4.29 -1.63
N ASN A 191 1.08 5.48 -1.06
CA ASN A 191 -0.16 5.92 -0.46
C ASN A 191 -0.71 7.11 -1.25
N TYR A 192 -2.01 7.05 -1.52
CA TYR A 192 -2.78 8.15 -2.08
C TYR A 192 -3.94 8.43 -1.13
N THR A 193 -3.89 9.54 -0.41
CA THR A 193 -4.94 9.93 0.54
C THR A 193 -5.31 11.37 0.31
N GLY A 194 -6.41 11.59 -0.38
CA GLY A 194 -6.90 12.91 -0.75
C GLY A 194 -5.89 13.77 -1.50
N THR A 195 -5.38 14.77 -0.80
CA THR A 195 -4.36 15.74 -1.23
C THR A 195 -2.92 15.26 -1.07
N VAL A 196 -2.70 14.18 -0.33
CA VAL A 196 -1.36 13.68 0.01
C VAL A 196 -1.00 12.47 -0.85
N PHE A 197 0.12 12.59 -1.55
CA PHE A 197 0.79 11.48 -2.21
C PHE A 197 2.11 11.19 -1.52
N SER A 198 2.35 9.92 -1.23
CA SER A 198 3.65 9.46 -0.75
C SER A 198 4.05 8.15 -1.41
N ALA A 199 5.31 8.05 -1.80
CA ALA A 199 5.92 6.84 -2.33
C ALA A 199 7.28 6.65 -1.67
N TYR A 200 7.48 5.58 -0.92
CA TYR A 200 8.68 5.37 -0.11
C TYR A 200 9.53 4.22 -0.66
N GLY A 201 10.85 4.42 -0.70
CA GLY A 201 11.82 3.35 -0.99
C GLY A 201 12.01 2.98 -2.44
N PHE A 202 11.67 3.85 -3.38
CA PHE A 202 11.76 3.52 -4.80
C PHE A 202 13.17 3.72 -5.34
N THR A 203 13.65 2.79 -6.16
CA THR A 203 14.78 3.09 -7.05
C THR A 203 14.35 4.08 -8.13
N LEU A 204 15.31 4.74 -8.80
CA LEU A 204 15.00 5.61 -9.93
C LEU A 204 14.27 4.86 -11.05
N GLU A 205 14.67 3.62 -11.34
CA GLU A 205 14.04 2.80 -12.36
C GLU A 205 12.58 2.48 -11.99
N ASP A 206 12.33 2.02 -10.77
CA ASP A 206 10.99 1.62 -10.33
C ASP A 206 10.02 2.81 -10.29
N ILE A 207 10.48 3.99 -9.82
CA ILE A 207 9.61 5.16 -9.81
C ILE A 207 9.32 5.67 -11.23
N ILE A 208 10.25 5.54 -12.18
CA ILE A 208 10.01 5.90 -13.58
C ILE A 208 8.97 4.97 -14.20
N VAL A 209 9.12 3.66 -14.01
CA VAL A 209 8.13 2.67 -14.47
C VAL A 209 6.74 3.04 -13.96
N ARG A 210 6.64 3.39 -12.68
CA ARG A 210 5.37 3.78 -12.06
C ARG A 210 4.82 5.09 -12.61
N ALA A 211 5.65 6.13 -12.65
CA ALA A 211 5.26 7.48 -13.06
C ALA A 211 4.84 7.54 -14.54
N TRP A 212 5.45 6.73 -15.39
CA TRP A 212 5.10 6.61 -16.81
C TRP A 212 4.19 5.44 -17.10
N GLU A 213 3.58 4.78 -16.11
CA GLU A 213 2.70 3.62 -16.32
C GLU A 213 3.28 2.61 -17.33
N GLY A 214 4.59 2.36 -17.21
CA GLY A 214 5.34 1.45 -18.06
C GLY A 214 5.45 0.07 -17.45
N SER A 215 6.14 -0.81 -18.16
CA SER A 215 6.58 -2.10 -17.63
C SER A 215 8.06 -2.03 -17.30
N ARG A 216 8.46 -2.64 -16.17
CA ARG A 216 9.87 -2.71 -15.75
C ARG A 216 10.74 -3.48 -16.76
N TRP A 217 10.13 -4.25 -17.65
CA TRP A 217 10.80 -5.00 -18.71
C TRP A 217 11.18 -4.14 -19.93
N HIS A 218 10.60 -2.93 -20.11
CA HIS A 218 10.92 -2.02 -21.23
C HIS A 218 11.45 -0.67 -20.78
N VAL A 219 12.44 -0.70 -19.89
CA VAL A 219 13.16 0.51 -19.52
C VAL A 219 14.58 0.38 -20.04
N ASP A 220 14.87 1.15 -21.09
CA ASP A 220 16.23 1.40 -21.53
C ASP A 220 16.73 2.63 -20.80
N ILE A 221 17.43 2.40 -19.70
CA ILE A 221 18.05 3.44 -18.88
C ILE A 221 19.56 3.44 -19.08
N THR A 222 20.14 4.64 -19.08
CA THR A 222 21.59 4.80 -19.22
C THR A 222 22.29 4.03 -18.09
N PRO A 223 23.29 3.17 -18.35
CA PRO A 223 23.85 2.27 -17.33
C PRO A 223 24.28 2.94 -16.03
N GLY A 224 24.89 4.14 -16.09
CA GLY A 224 25.31 4.90 -14.90
C GLY A 224 24.20 5.52 -14.06
N LEU A 225 22.93 5.41 -14.48
CA LEU A 225 21.76 5.82 -13.72
C LEU A 225 21.13 4.66 -12.92
N ARG A 226 21.53 3.41 -13.21
CA ARG A 226 21.11 2.26 -12.43
C ARG A 226 22.01 2.16 -11.21
N ASP A 227 21.50 2.69 -10.11
CA ASP A 227 22.06 2.54 -8.77
C ASP A 227 20.96 2.01 -7.85
N ASP A 228 21.37 1.29 -6.80
CA ASP A 228 20.48 0.77 -5.77
C ASP A 228 20.03 1.85 -4.77
N ALA A 229 20.43 3.11 -5.01
CA ALA A 229 19.94 4.26 -4.28
C ALA A 229 18.42 4.34 -4.31
N ARG A 230 17.82 4.44 -3.12
CA ARG A 230 16.38 4.53 -2.92
C ARG A 230 15.97 5.94 -2.54
N PHE A 231 14.78 6.33 -2.98
CA PHE A 231 14.23 7.66 -2.81
C PHE A 231 12.80 7.59 -2.31
N ASP A 232 12.45 8.59 -1.51
CA ASP A 232 11.09 8.85 -1.06
C ASP A 232 10.56 10.07 -1.82
N PHE A 233 9.32 9.97 -2.28
CA PHE A 233 8.62 10.98 -3.07
C PHE A 233 7.40 11.43 -2.29
N LEU A 234 7.31 12.73 -2.01
CA LEU A 234 6.26 13.32 -1.20
C LEU A 234 5.65 14.51 -1.93
N MET A 235 4.33 14.59 -1.90
CA MET A 235 3.59 15.71 -2.46
C MET A 235 2.36 15.96 -1.59
N VAL A 236 2.12 17.24 -1.29
CA VAL A 236 0.97 17.71 -0.52
C VAL A 236 0.29 18.78 -1.34
N LEU A 237 -0.83 18.42 -1.92
CA LEU A 237 -1.51 19.21 -2.91
C LEU A 237 -2.47 20.21 -2.23
N PRO A 238 -2.60 21.43 -2.74
CA PRO A 238 -3.55 22.43 -2.19
C PRO A 238 -5.00 21.97 -2.18
N GLN A 239 -5.34 21.02 -3.06
CA GLN A 239 -6.66 20.45 -3.24
C GLN A 239 -6.51 19.08 -3.92
N GLN A 240 -7.55 18.25 -3.85
CA GLN A 240 -7.54 16.96 -4.50
C GLN A 240 -7.35 17.13 -6.02
N GLU A 241 -6.35 16.44 -6.58
CA GLU A 241 -6.05 16.49 -8.02
C GLU A 241 -6.34 15.14 -8.68
N THR A 242 -6.48 15.16 -10.01
CA THR A 242 -6.60 13.93 -10.77
C THR A 242 -5.30 13.13 -10.75
N ARG A 243 -5.42 11.80 -10.86
CA ARG A 243 -4.26 10.90 -10.99
C ARG A 243 -3.32 11.32 -12.14
N ALA A 244 -3.87 11.78 -13.26
CA ALA A 244 -3.08 12.26 -14.40
C ALA A 244 -2.24 13.50 -14.04
N THR A 245 -2.80 14.45 -13.29
CA THR A 245 -2.08 15.63 -12.80
C THR A 245 -0.94 15.20 -11.87
N CYS A 246 -1.23 14.35 -10.88
CA CYS A 246 -0.23 13.87 -9.91
C CYS A 246 0.95 13.17 -10.60
N LEU A 247 0.65 12.31 -11.58
CA LEU A 247 1.67 11.65 -12.40
C LEU A 247 2.49 12.67 -13.20
N GLY A 248 1.87 13.67 -13.83
CA GLY A 248 2.59 14.71 -14.57
C GLY A 248 3.54 15.54 -13.70
N LEU A 249 3.14 15.85 -12.46
CA LEU A 249 3.99 16.53 -11.48
C LEU A 249 5.17 15.65 -11.06
N LEU A 250 4.92 14.37 -10.77
CA LEU A 250 5.93 13.38 -10.43
C LEU A 250 6.95 13.19 -11.57
N GLN A 251 6.48 13.02 -12.80
CA GLN A 251 7.30 12.92 -14.00
C GLN A 251 8.23 14.13 -14.16
N SER A 252 7.67 15.34 -14.06
CA SER A 252 8.42 16.59 -14.18
C SER A 252 9.47 16.73 -13.09
N ALA A 253 9.16 16.31 -11.87
CA ALA A 253 10.11 16.37 -10.76
C ALA A 253 11.25 15.36 -10.90
N ILE A 254 10.96 14.13 -11.35
CA ILE A 254 11.95 13.09 -11.63
C ILE A 254 12.93 13.58 -12.71
N GLU A 255 12.42 14.07 -13.84
CA GLU A 255 13.29 14.57 -14.92
C GLU A 255 14.21 15.70 -14.45
N ARG A 256 13.70 16.64 -13.63
CA ARG A 256 14.48 17.76 -13.11
C ARG A 256 15.52 17.31 -12.07
N HIS A 257 15.10 16.54 -11.07
CA HIS A 257 15.95 16.17 -9.93
C HIS A 257 17.11 15.27 -10.35
N PHE A 258 16.83 14.25 -11.17
CA PHE A 258 17.84 13.30 -11.64
C PHE A 258 18.54 13.77 -12.93
N ALA A 259 18.15 14.93 -13.47
CA ALA A 259 18.62 15.46 -14.74
C ALA A 259 18.51 14.41 -15.86
N VAL A 260 17.34 13.78 -15.97
CA VAL A 260 17.03 12.76 -16.98
C VAL A 260 15.97 13.26 -17.95
N HIS A 261 15.88 12.61 -19.10
CA HIS A 261 14.75 12.74 -19.99
C HIS A 261 14.16 11.36 -20.27
N VAL A 262 12.84 11.23 -20.11
CA VAL A 262 12.10 9.99 -20.31
C VAL A 262 11.14 10.18 -21.48
N LYS A 263 11.24 9.30 -22.47
CA LYS A 263 10.29 9.26 -23.60
C LYS A 263 9.84 7.85 -23.90
N ARG A 264 8.66 7.72 -24.49
CA ARG A 264 8.16 6.45 -25.03
C ARG A 264 8.56 6.34 -26.50
N GLU A 265 9.25 5.27 -26.86
CA GLU A 265 9.56 4.92 -28.25
C GLU A 265 9.14 3.48 -28.53
N ARG A 266 8.70 3.21 -29.76
CA ARG A 266 8.48 1.84 -30.19
C ARG A 266 9.81 1.20 -30.50
N ARG A 267 10.09 0.04 -29.90
CA ARG A 267 11.32 -0.72 -30.12
C ARG A 267 10.99 -2.18 -30.33
N MET A 268 11.74 -2.84 -31.22
CA MET A 268 11.68 -4.28 -31.39
C MET A 268 12.27 -4.97 -30.15
N ARG A 269 11.45 -5.74 -29.45
CA ARG A 269 11.82 -6.47 -28.22
C ARG A 269 11.34 -7.91 -28.30
N ASP A 270 12.02 -8.78 -27.57
CA ASP A 270 11.54 -10.13 -27.31
C ASP A 270 10.44 -10.04 -26.26
N VAL A 271 9.27 -10.62 -26.56
CA VAL A 271 8.09 -10.61 -25.70
C VAL A 271 7.50 -12.01 -25.65
N TYR A 272 6.74 -12.27 -24.59
CA TYR A 272 5.78 -13.35 -24.53
C TYR A 272 4.45 -12.88 -25.10
N ARG A 273 3.85 -13.67 -25.97
CA ARG A 273 2.47 -13.49 -26.41
C ARG A 273 1.61 -14.49 -25.67
N LEU A 274 0.57 -14.00 -25.01
CA LEU A 274 -0.41 -14.82 -24.30
C LEU A 274 -1.70 -14.87 -25.11
N THR A 275 -2.10 -16.07 -25.51
CA THR A 275 -3.39 -16.35 -26.15
C THR A 275 -4.11 -17.42 -25.35
N ASN A 276 -5.41 -17.62 -25.59
CA ASN A 276 -6.15 -18.72 -24.98
C ASN A 276 -6.58 -19.75 -26.02
N THR A 277 -6.80 -20.98 -25.56
CA THR A 277 -7.54 -22.01 -26.29
C THR A 277 -9.02 -21.94 -25.92
N ASN A 278 -9.88 -22.32 -26.85
CA ASN A 278 -11.29 -22.58 -26.55
C ASN A 278 -11.54 -24.10 -26.59
N PRO A 279 -12.05 -24.73 -25.51
CA PRO A 279 -12.41 -24.13 -24.21
C PRO A 279 -11.21 -23.86 -23.29
N LEU A 280 -11.42 -23.00 -22.28
CA LEU A 280 -10.45 -22.76 -21.20
C LEU A 280 -10.32 -24.00 -20.30
N GLY A 281 -9.14 -24.19 -19.73
CA GLY A 281 -8.84 -25.31 -18.84
C GLY A 281 -9.35 -25.10 -17.41
N GLN A 282 -9.35 -26.17 -16.62
CA GLN A 282 -9.92 -26.22 -15.26
C GLN A 282 -9.16 -25.36 -14.23
N MET A 283 -7.88 -25.05 -14.48
CA MET A 283 -7.05 -24.22 -13.59
C MET A 283 -7.48 -22.75 -13.58
N LEU A 284 -8.15 -22.27 -14.65
CA LEU A 284 -8.59 -20.88 -14.77
C LEU A 284 -10.11 -20.80 -14.62
N ARG A 285 -10.58 -20.27 -13.49
CA ARG A 285 -12.02 -20.16 -13.20
C ARG A 285 -12.47 -18.72 -13.29
N ARG A 286 -13.53 -18.44 -14.07
CA ARG A 286 -14.16 -17.11 -14.10
C ARG A 286 -15.05 -16.91 -12.87
N TYR A 287 -14.98 -15.71 -12.28
CA TYR A 287 -15.82 -15.25 -11.17
C TYR A 287 -16.80 -14.18 -11.65
N PRO A 288 -17.91 -13.94 -10.91
CA PRO A 288 -18.78 -12.79 -11.17
C PRO A 288 -17.99 -11.49 -11.07
N ASP A 289 -18.31 -10.53 -11.94
CA ASP A 289 -17.78 -9.17 -11.81
C ASP A 289 -18.27 -8.56 -10.49
N PRO A 290 -17.49 -7.70 -9.81
CA PRO A 290 -17.88 -7.12 -8.54
C PRO A 290 -19.03 -6.14 -8.75
N GLU A 291 -19.83 -5.94 -7.71
CA GLU A 291 -20.73 -4.79 -7.64
C GLU A 291 -19.94 -3.49 -7.90
N PRO A 292 -20.40 -2.59 -8.79
CA PRO A 292 -19.74 -1.32 -9.05
C PRO A 292 -19.47 -0.55 -7.75
N GLY A 293 -18.21 -0.26 -7.46
CA GLY A 293 -17.79 0.44 -6.23
C GLY A 293 -17.21 -0.46 -5.13
N THR A 294 -17.23 -1.79 -5.28
CA THR A 294 -16.41 -2.70 -4.46
C THR A 294 -14.99 -2.73 -5.03
N GLY A 295 -14.15 -1.80 -4.57
CA GLY A 295 -12.81 -1.61 -5.10
C GLY A 295 -11.90 -2.82 -4.85
N PHE A 296 -11.22 -3.30 -5.89
CA PHE A 296 -10.04 -4.13 -5.68
C PHE A 296 -8.93 -3.28 -5.08
N SER A 297 -8.38 -3.73 -3.95
CA SER A 297 -7.26 -3.05 -3.31
C SER A 297 -6.02 -3.15 -4.19
N SER A 298 -5.33 -2.02 -4.37
CA SER A 298 -4.04 -1.92 -5.07
C SER A 298 -2.90 -2.71 -4.38
N VAL A 299 -3.21 -3.36 -3.25
CA VAL A 299 -2.30 -4.13 -2.42
C VAL A 299 -1.75 -5.34 -3.17
N ALA A 300 -2.54 -5.98 -4.03
CA ALA A 300 -2.09 -7.16 -4.76
C ALA A 300 -0.87 -6.87 -5.66
N PHE A 301 -0.78 -5.67 -6.24
CA PHE A 301 0.33 -5.26 -7.11
C PHE A 301 1.64 -4.99 -6.35
N SER A 302 1.57 -4.71 -5.04
CA SER A 302 2.74 -4.36 -4.23
C SER A 302 3.63 -5.58 -3.93
N VAL A 303 3.05 -6.77 -3.93
CA VAL A 303 3.69 -8.06 -3.55
C VAL A 303 4.89 -8.44 -4.44
N PHE A 304 5.00 -7.87 -5.64
CA PHE A 304 6.03 -8.26 -6.61
C PHE A 304 7.11 -7.20 -6.85
N MET A 305 6.87 -5.93 -6.49
CA MET A 305 7.78 -4.82 -6.82
C MET A 305 8.99 -4.68 -5.89
N GLY A 306 9.05 -5.44 -4.78
CA GLY A 306 10.21 -5.46 -3.88
C GLY A 306 11.36 -6.37 -4.33
N ARG A 307 11.17 -7.21 -5.35
CA ARG A 307 12.15 -8.24 -5.76
C ARG A 307 13.11 -7.77 -6.86
N SER A 308 14.39 -8.10 -6.67
CA SER A 308 15.46 -7.90 -7.67
C SER A 308 15.17 -8.72 -8.92
N LYS A 309 15.45 -8.14 -10.10
CA LYS A 309 15.36 -8.83 -11.41
C LYS A 309 16.26 -10.07 -11.50
N ASP A 310 17.29 -10.14 -10.66
CA ASP A 310 18.30 -11.19 -10.67
C ASP A 310 18.01 -12.33 -9.67
N ALA A 311 16.89 -12.26 -8.93
CA ALA A 311 16.48 -13.30 -7.99
C ALA A 311 15.52 -14.29 -8.68
N PRO A 312 15.87 -15.58 -8.84
CA PRO A 312 15.00 -16.55 -9.49
C PRO A 312 13.74 -16.80 -8.65
N MET A 313 12.57 -16.74 -9.29
CA MET A 313 11.27 -16.94 -8.63
C MET A 313 10.88 -18.42 -8.47
N PHE A 314 11.65 -19.32 -9.08
CA PHE A 314 11.45 -20.76 -8.99
C PHE A 314 12.24 -21.38 -7.84
N PRO A 315 11.74 -22.47 -7.24
CA PRO A 315 10.51 -23.21 -7.61
C PRO A 315 9.23 -22.56 -7.05
N LEU A 316 8.13 -22.67 -7.81
CA LEU A 316 6.78 -22.29 -7.40
C LEU A 316 6.03 -23.51 -6.86
N GLY A 317 5.19 -23.35 -5.84
CA GLY A 317 4.33 -24.43 -5.37
C GLY A 317 3.16 -23.94 -4.53
N GLY A 318 2.02 -24.63 -4.63
CA GLY A 318 0.83 -24.39 -3.79
C GLY A 318 0.34 -22.95 -3.83
N PHE A 319 -0.01 -22.45 -5.02
CA PHE A 319 -0.42 -21.05 -5.21
C PHE A 319 -1.86 -20.99 -5.69
N ALA A 320 -2.73 -20.34 -4.92
CA ALA A 320 -4.12 -20.10 -5.32
C ALA A 320 -4.45 -18.61 -5.17
N VAL A 321 -4.96 -18.01 -6.24
CA VAL A 321 -5.60 -16.69 -6.20
C VAL A 321 -7.05 -16.85 -6.57
N HIS A 322 -7.90 -16.14 -5.85
CA HIS A 322 -9.33 -16.15 -6.08
C HIS A 322 -9.78 -14.71 -6.30
N SER A 323 -10.68 -14.53 -7.27
CA SER A 323 -11.32 -13.25 -7.53
C SER A 323 -10.34 -12.10 -7.85
N VAL A 324 -9.40 -12.30 -8.78
CA VAL A 324 -8.49 -11.23 -9.25
C VAL A 324 -8.79 -10.82 -10.69
N PRO A 325 -8.59 -9.55 -11.09
CA PRO A 325 -8.67 -9.14 -12.49
C PRO A 325 -7.70 -9.95 -13.37
N PHE A 326 -8.09 -10.30 -14.59
CA PHE A 326 -7.18 -11.06 -15.48
C PHE A 326 -5.84 -10.36 -15.72
N THR A 327 -5.83 -9.03 -15.77
CA THR A 327 -4.62 -8.21 -15.86
C THR A 327 -3.63 -8.47 -14.74
N PHE A 328 -4.09 -8.86 -13.55
CA PHE A 328 -3.22 -9.26 -12.45
C PHE A 328 -2.43 -10.52 -12.79
N LEU A 329 -3.08 -11.54 -13.36
CA LEU A 329 -2.43 -12.79 -13.77
C LEU A 329 -1.39 -12.53 -14.88
N VAL A 330 -1.71 -11.65 -15.82
CA VAL A 330 -0.75 -11.25 -16.88
C VAL A 330 0.52 -10.67 -16.26
N ASN A 331 0.39 -9.69 -15.36
CA ASN A 331 1.56 -9.08 -14.69
C ASN A 331 2.32 -10.11 -13.84
N TRP A 332 1.63 -11.03 -13.19
CA TRP A 332 2.24 -12.12 -12.44
C TRP A 332 3.10 -13.02 -13.35
N PHE A 333 2.59 -13.39 -14.52
CA PHE A 333 3.36 -14.15 -15.50
C PHE A 333 4.56 -13.37 -16.02
N GLU A 334 4.45 -12.05 -16.24
CA GLU A 334 5.58 -11.22 -16.65
C GLU A 334 6.74 -11.29 -15.64
N GLU A 335 6.42 -11.17 -14.35
CA GLU A 335 7.41 -11.22 -13.28
C GLU A 335 8.07 -12.60 -13.16
N ILE A 336 7.30 -13.68 -13.29
CA ILE A 336 7.84 -15.05 -13.20
C ILE A 336 8.70 -15.41 -14.40
N LEU A 337 8.21 -15.10 -15.61
CA LEU A 337 8.88 -15.49 -16.86
C LEU A 337 10.00 -14.52 -17.24
N GLY A 338 10.14 -13.42 -16.49
CA GLY A 338 11.21 -12.45 -16.66
C GLY A 338 11.11 -11.66 -17.96
N GLY A 339 9.90 -11.31 -18.39
CA GLY A 339 9.71 -10.61 -19.67
C GLY A 339 8.26 -10.21 -19.92
N GLN A 340 8.06 -9.26 -20.85
CA GLN A 340 6.72 -8.76 -21.16
C GLN A 340 5.80 -9.83 -21.65
N MET A 341 4.52 -9.67 -21.33
CA MET A 341 3.43 -10.40 -21.88
C MET A 341 2.49 -9.47 -22.65
N ILE A 342 2.26 -9.78 -23.93
CA ILE A 342 1.19 -9.18 -24.72
C ILE A 342 -0.03 -10.08 -24.57
N ASP A 343 -1.03 -9.59 -23.85
CA ASP A 343 -2.31 -10.28 -23.69
C ASP A 343 -3.17 -10.12 -24.95
N GLU A 344 -3.35 -11.23 -25.67
CA GLU A 344 -4.27 -11.38 -26.79
C GLU A 344 -5.31 -12.48 -26.49
N THR A 345 -5.54 -12.79 -25.21
CA THR A 345 -6.53 -13.80 -24.80
C THR A 345 -7.97 -13.33 -24.99
N GLY A 346 -8.19 -12.01 -24.96
CA GLY A 346 -9.52 -11.43 -24.98
C GLY A 346 -10.39 -11.84 -23.77
N LEU A 347 -9.78 -12.15 -22.63
CA LEU A 347 -10.47 -12.55 -21.40
C LEU A 347 -10.74 -11.35 -20.47
N PRO A 348 -11.96 -10.77 -20.48
CA PRO A 348 -12.31 -9.72 -19.55
C PRO A 348 -12.75 -10.28 -18.19
N GLY A 349 -12.69 -9.43 -17.17
CA GLY A 349 -13.29 -9.69 -15.86
C GLY A 349 -12.35 -10.37 -14.88
N ILE A 350 -12.97 -11.10 -13.96
CA ILE A 350 -12.33 -11.66 -12.77
C ILE A 350 -12.13 -13.16 -12.90
N TYR A 351 -10.95 -13.61 -12.50
CA TYR A 351 -10.58 -15.01 -12.51
C TYR A 351 -9.99 -15.44 -11.17
N GLY A 352 -10.07 -16.73 -10.90
CA GLY A 352 -9.23 -17.41 -9.94
C GLY A 352 -8.32 -18.39 -10.69
N PHE A 353 -7.17 -18.63 -10.09
CA PHE A 353 -6.11 -19.45 -10.64
C PHE A 353 -5.52 -20.31 -9.52
N GLU A 354 -5.40 -21.61 -9.73
CA GLU A 354 -4.92 -22.55 -8.71
C GLU A 354 -3.82 -23.45 -9.26
N LEU A 355 -2.60 -23.24 -8.79
CA LEU A 355 -1.42 -24.06 -9.03
C LEU A 355 -1.29 -25.13 -7.93
N LYS A 356 -1.72 -26.35 -8.23
CA LYS A 356 -1.69 -27.48 -7.29
C LYS A 356 -0.33 -28.17 -7.21
N GLU A 357 0.40 -28.20 -8.31
CA GLU A 357 1.68 -28.88 -8.42
C GLU A 357 2.88 -27.94 -8.24
N ARG A 358 4.00 -28.49 -7.79
CA ARG A 358 5.26 -27.74 -7.67
C ARG A 358 5.90 -27.62 -9.05
N VAL A 359 6.14 -26.39 -9.49
CA VAL A 359 6.77 -26.09 -10.77
C VAL A 359 8.17 -25.56 -10.53
N ASN A 360 9.16 -26.19 -11.17
CA ASN A 360 10.58 -25.87 -10.92
C ASN A 360 11.23 -25.03 -12.03
N THR A 361 10.60 -24.90 -13.20
CA THR A 361 11.16 -24.15 -14.34
C THR A 361 10.09 -23.31 -15.05
N PRO A 362 10.49 -22.21 -15.73
CA PRO A 362 9.59 -21.43 -16.58
C PRO A 362 8.90 -22.27 -17.65
N GLU A 363 9.62 -23.20 -18.26
CA GLU A 363 9.10 -24.07 -19.32
C GLU A 363 8.02 -25.02 -18.79
N ALA A 364 8.20 -25.55 -17.57
CA ALA A 364 7.18 -26.38 -16.93
C ALA A 364 5.93 -25.55 -16.59
N LEU A 365 6.07 -24.29 -16.19
CA LEU A 365 4.93 -23.39 -15.98
C LEU A 365 4.19 -23.15 -17.29
N ILE A 366 4.90 -22.84 -18.38
CA ILE A 366 4.30 -22.59 -19.70
C ILE A 366 3.54 -23.84 -20.19
N GLN A 367 4.08 -25.04 -19.98
CA GLN A 367 3.42 -26.29 -20.35
C GLN A 367 2.15 -26.50 -19.52
N LEU A 368 2.22 -26.32 -18.21
CA LEU A 368 1.08 -26.46 -17.32
C LEU A 368 -0.03 -25.45 -17.62
N LEU A 369 0.33 -24.19 -17.91
CA LEU A 369 -0.61 -23.15 -18.32
C LEU A 369 -1.38 -23.53 -19.59
N ARG A 370 -0.69 -24.12 -20.56
CA ARG A 370 -1.29 -24.63 -21.79
C ARG A 370 -2.25 -25.77 -21.49
N ASP A 371 -1.81 -26.76 -20.73
CA ASP A 371 -2.52 -28.02 -20.56
C ASP A 371 -3.70 -27.90 -19.59
N GLU A 372 -3.56 -27.13 -18.50
CA GLU A 372 -4.54 -27.04 -17.42
C GLU A 372 -5.34 -25.73 -17.37
N ALA A 373 -4.82 -24.62 -17.88
CA ALA A 373 -5.56 -23.35 -17.96
C ALA A 373 -6.05 -23.01 -19.38
N GLY A 374 -5.56 -23.71 -20.41
CA GLY A 374 -5.82 -23.34 -21.80
C GLY A 374 -5.16 -22.00 -22.17
N LEU A 375 -4.07 -21.61 -21.49
CA LEU A 375 -3.32 -20.39 -21.74
C LEU A 375 -2.03 -20.73 -22.49
N VAL A 376 -1.91 -20.25 -23.72
CA VAL A 376 -0.77 -20.52 -24.59
C VAL A 376 0.17 -19.33 -24.57
N ILE A 377 1.40 -19.57 -24.15
CA ILE A 377 2.47 -18.58 -24.13
C ILE A 377 3.51 -18.93 -25.20
N THR A 378 3.80 -17.98 -26.09
CA THR A 378 4.84 -18.09 -27.12
C THR A 378 5.83 -16.95 -27.02
N ARG A 379 7.10 -17.17 -27.35
CA ARG A 379 8.09 -16.10 -27.51
C ARG A 379 8.03 -15.53 -28.92
N GLU A 380 7.90 -14.22 -29.05
CA GLU A 380 7.84 -13.51 -30.33
C GLU A 380 8.65 -12.21 -30.26
N ARG A 381 9.06 -11.68 -31.43
CA ARG A 381 9.62 -10.33 -31.53
C ARG A 381 8.58 -9.35 -32.01
N ARG A 382 8.26 -8.35 -31.18
CA ARG A 382 7.27 -7.33 -31.51
C ARG A 382 7.79 -5.93 -31.27
N GLU A 383 7.22 -5.00 -32.02
CA GLU A 383 7.46 -3.59 -31.84
C GLU A 383 6.53 -3.06 -30.75
N ILE A 384 7.09 -2.68 -29.60
CA ILE A 384 6.33 -2.33 -28.38
C ILE A 384 6.77 -0.98 -27.81
N PRO A 385 5.88 -0.26 -27.10
CA PRO A 385 6.26 0.94 -26.36
C PRO A 385 7.32 0.62 -25.29
N THR A 386 8.45 1.31 -25.37
CA THR A 386 9.58 1.20 -24.44
C THR A 386 9.89 2.58 -23.86
N LEU A 387 10.12 2.65 -22.55
CA LEU A 387 10.62 3.84 -21.87
C LEU A 387 12.12 3.96 -22.12
N ILE A 388 12.51 5.09 -22.70
CA ILE A 388 13.90 5.45 -22.96
C ILE A 388 14.28 6.55 -21.98
N VAL A 389 15.18 6.23 -21.06
CA VAL A 389 15.69 7.13 -20.02
C VAL A 389 17.13 7.49 -20.35
N ARG A 390 17.39 8.79 -20.58
CA ARG A 390 18.71 9.31 -20.94
C ARG A 390 19.13 10.42 -19.99
N GLN A 391 20.42 10.45 -19.63
CA GLN A 391 21.00 11.57 -18.89
C GLN A 391 20.95 12.85 -19.74
N ARG A 392 20.47 13.97 -19.19
CA ARG A 392 20.64 15.28 -19.79
C ARG A 392 22.10 15.70 -19.67
N LYS A 393 22.70 16.17 -20.76
CA LYS A 393 24.03 16.79 -20.71
C LYS A 393 23.93 18.08 -19.90
N ARG A 394 24.72 18.20 -18.82
CA ARG A 394 24.83 19.43 -18.03
C ARG A 394 25.54 20.47 -18.90
N ASN A 395 24.83 21.51 -19.37
CA ASN A 395 25.47 22.61 -20.09
C ASN A 395 26.33 23.43 -19.09
N MET A 396 27.64 23.18 -19.05
CA MET A 396 28.63 23.96 -18.28
C MET A 396 28.94 25.33 -18.90
N LYS A 397 27.94 26.08 -19.39
CA LYS A 397 28.14 27.42 -19.97
C LYS A 397 27.08 28.40 -19.47
N ALA A 398 27.16 28.75 -18.19
CA ALA A 398 26.51 29.94 -17.64
C ALA A 398 27.09 30.23 -16.24
N ASN A 399 28.40 30.47 -16.16
CA ASN A 399 29.01 31.15 -15.01
C ASN A 399 30.41 31.68 -15.38
N GLU A 400 30.49 32.42 -16.48
CA GLU A 400 31.59 33.35 -16.75
C GLU A 400 31.00 34.50 -17.55
N SER A 401 30.76 35.64 -16.90
CA SER A 401 30.79 36.99 -17.47
C SER A 401 30.59 38.00 -16.33
N TYR A 402 31.68 38.73 -16.08
CA TYR A 402 31.92 39.98 -15.35
C TYR A 402 30.72 40.83 -14.91
#